data_AF-A0A2I1GA06-F1
#
_entry.id   AF-A0A2I1GA06-F1
#
_cell.length_a   1.000
_cell.length_b   1.000
_cell.length_c   1.000
_cell.angle_alpha   90.00
_cell.angle_beta   90.00
_cell.angle_gamma   90.00
#
_symmetry.space_group_name_H-M   'P 1'
#
loop_
_entity.id
_entity.type
_entity.pdbx_description
1 polymer ?
#
loop_
_entity_poly.entity_id
_entity_poly.type
_entity_poly.pdbx_seq_one_letter_code
_entity_poly.pdbx_strand_id
1 'polypeptide(L)'
;MVHITLNCLIIPIGGFFELPRDEVIQAIPIYTSQDVSALETAIQERLGEPFKNNSIDIRQVHPGSVPEKSMNSQAQISIFFPKQPLPRFIHVTVYPLS
;
A
#
# COMPACT_ATOMS: atom_id res chain seq x y z
N MET A 1 -18.35 -6.38 7.66
CA MET A 1 -17.37 -5.59 6.90
C MET A 1 -16.38 -5.02 7.90
N VAL A 2 -15.08 -5.32 7.76
CA VAL A 2 -14.07 -4.85 8.72
C VAL A 2 -13.35 -3.67 8.10
N HIS A 3 -13.28 -2.57 8.84
CA HIS A 3 -12.48 -1.40 8.47
C HIS A 3 -11.12 -1.50 9.15
N ILE A 4 -10.05 -1.40 8.36
CA ILE A 4 -8.68 -1.51 8.85
C ILE A 4 -7.86 -0.30 8.39
N THR A 5 -6.68 -0.12 8.98
CA THR A 5 -5.71 0.88 8.53
C THR A 5 -4.41 0.17 8.20
N LEU A 6 -3.92 0.37 6.97
CA LEU A 6 -2.67 -0.18 6.49
C LEU A 6 -1.59 0.90 6.51
N ASN A 7 -0.44 0.61 7.13
CA ASN A 7 0.72 1.48 7.00
C ASN A 7 1.46 1.04 5.73
N CYS A 8 1.39 1.91 4.72
CA CYS A 8 2.03 1.76 3.44
C CYS A 8 3.37 2.49 3.47
N LEU A 9 4.44 1.80 3.08
CA LEU A 9 5.75 2.38 2.83
C LEU A 9 5.94 2.54 1.33
N ILE A 10 6.00 3.77 0.86
CA ILE A 10 6.34 4.08 -0.52
C ILE A 10 7.85 4.09 -0.65
N ILE A 11 8.35 3.35 -1.64
CA ILE A 11 9.78 3.21 -1.89
C ILE A 11 10.21 4.37 -2.81
N PRO A 12 11.04 5.32 -2.34
CA PRO A 12 11.38 6.54 -3.07
C PRO A 12 12.45 6.27 -4.13
N ILE A 13 12.08 5.47 -5.13
CA ILE A 13 12.89 5.13 -6.31
C ILE A 13 12.12 5.52 -7.57
N GLY A 14 12.80 5.60 -8.72
CA GLY A 14 12.14 5.85 -10.00
C GLY A 14 11.20 7.06 -9.97
N GLY A 15 9.94 6.88 -10.37
CA GLY A 15 8.91 7.93 -10.38
C GLY A 15 8.56 8.53 -9.02
N PHE A 16 9.05 7.97 -7.90
CA PHE A 16 8.89 8.50 -6.55
C PHE A 16 10.19 9.01 -5.94
N PHE A 17 11.26 9.18 -6.73
CA PHE A 17 12.57 9.59 -6.22
C PHE A 17 12.55 10.93 -5.46
N GLU A 18 11.71 11.88 -5.91
CA GLU A 18 11.56 13.21 -5.28
C GLU A 18 10.45 13.26 -4.22
N LEU A 19 9.91 12.10 -3.79
CA LEU A 19 8.86 12.07 -2.78
C LEU A 19 9.40 12.60 -1.43
N PRO A 20 8.72 13.57 -0.78
CA PRO A 20 9.13 14.07 0.52
C PRO A 20 9.24 12.96 1.57
N ARG A 21 10.24 13.08 2.46
CA ARG A 21 10.55 12.04 3.45
C ARG A 21 9.38 11.76 4.40
N ASP A 22 8.61 12.78 4.72
CA ASP A 22 7.42 12.70 5.58
C ASP A 22 6.21 12.06 4.88
N GLU A 23 6.23 11.94 3.55
CA GLU A 23 5.18 11.32 2.75
C GLU A 23 5.42 9.85 2.41
N VAL A 24 6.63 9.32 2.69
CA VAL A 24 6.99 7.92 2.38
C VAL A 24 6.23 6.90 3.21
N ILE A 25 5.73 7.27 4.40
CA ILE A 25 4.88 6.38 5.22
C ILE A 25 3.49 6.96 5.29
N GLN A 26 2.50 6.21 4.81
CA GLN A 26 1.12 6.64 4.78
C GLN A 26 0.20 5.61 5.46
N ALA A 27 -0.66 6.08 6.37
CA ALA A 27 -1.66 5.23 7.03
C ALA A 27 -2.99 5.26 6.27
N ILE A 28 -3.26 4.27 5.42
CA ILE A 28 -4.42 4.25 4.51
C ILE A 28 -5.58 3.46 5.14
N PRO A 29 -6.73 4.09 5.42
CA PRO A 29 -7.94 3.38 5.83
C PRO A 29 -8.59 2.66 4.63
N ILE A 30 -9.01 1.42 4.83
CA ILE A 30 -9.66 0.60 3.79
C ILE A 30 -10.57 -0.47 4.39
N TYR A 31 -11.62 -0.86 3.68
CA TYR A 31 -12.44 -2.01 4.05
C TYR A 31 -11.86 -3.31 3.49
N THR A 32 -11.88 -4.37 4.29
CA THR A 32 -11.35 -5.69 3.88
C THR A 32 -12.12 -6.35 2.75
N SER A 33 -13.35 -5.90 2.47
CA SER A 33 -14.17 -6.36 1.35
C SER A 33 -13.88 -5.65 0.03
N GLN A 34 -13.10 -4.57 0.04
CA GLN A 34 -12.66 -3.91 -1.18
C GLN A 34 -11.52 -4.67 -1.82
N ASP A 35 -11.36 -4.48 -3.13
CA ASP A 35 -10.25 -5.03 -3.90
C ASP A 35 -8.99 -4.19 -3.70
N VAL A 36 -7.84 -4.79 -4.00
CA VAL A 36 -6.53 -4.12 -3.92
C VAL A 36 -6.48 -2.87 -4.81
N SER A 37 -7.20 -2.83 -5.93
CA SER A 37 -7.32 -1.62 -6.77
C SER A 37 -7.88 -0.40 -6.03
N ALA A 38 -8.74 -0.61 -5.03
CA ALA A 38 -9.22 0.48 -4.18
C ALA A 38 -8.10 1.01 -3.25
N LEU A 39 -7.20 0.13 -2.80
CA LEU A 39 -6.00 0.53 -2.04
C LEU A 39 -5.03 1.30 -2.94
N GLU A 40 -4.82 0.84 -4.17
CA GLU A 40 -4.00 1.53 -5.18
C GLU A 40 -4.49 2.96 -5.40
N THR A 41 -5.80 3.10 -5.67
CA THR A 41 -6.43 4.41 -5.87
C THR A 41 -6.27 5.29 -4.63
N ALA A 42 -6.49 4.75 -3.43
CA ALA A 42 -6.36 5.53 -2.19
C ALA A 42 -4.92 6.02 -1.92
N ILE A 43 -3.91 5.21 -2.29
CA ILE A 43 -2.50 5.60 -2.20
C ILE A 43 -2.18 6.69 -3.23
N GLN A 44 -2.61 6.50 -4.48
CA GLN A 44 -2.39 7.47 -5.56
C GLN A 44 -3.04 8.83 -5.27
N GLU A 45 -4.27 8.84 -4.75
CA GLU A 45 -4.95 10.09 -4.35
C GLU A 45 -4.19 10.82 -3.22
N ARG A 46 -3.61 10.07 -2.27
CA ARG A 46 -2.80 10.69 -1.21
C ARG A 46 -1.43 11.18 -1.66
N LEU A 47 -0.81 10.47 -2.61
CA LEU A 47 0.46 10.89 -3.21
C LEU A 47 0.33 12.24 -3.92
N GLY A 48 -0.84 12.53 -4.51
CA GLY A 48 -1.09 13.81 -5.17
C GLY A 48 -0.21 14.05 -6.40
N GLU A 49 -0.37 15.19 -7.07
CA GLU A 49 0.48 15.53 -8.22
C GLU A 49 1.90 15.88 -7.75
N PRO A 50 2.96 15.46 -8.48
CA PRO A 50 2.94 14.82 -9.81
C PRO A 50 2.87 13.27 -9.76
N PHE A 51 2.79 12.68 -8.57
CA PHE A 51 2.97 11.24 -8.36
C PHE A 51 1.71 10.39 -8.55
N LYS A 52 0.53 11.01 -8.49
CA LYS A 52 -0.79 10.38 -8.50
C LYS A 52 -1.00 9.44 -9.68
N ASN A 53 -0.51 9.81 -10.85
CA ASN A 53 -0.74 9.06 -12.09
C ASN A 53 0.34 7.98 -12.35
N ASN A 54 1.31 7.82 -11.45
CA ASN A 54 2.30 6.77 -11.58
C ASN A 54 1.67 5.41 -11.28
N SER A 55 1.90 4.46 -12.18
CA SER A 55 1.56 3.05 -11.95
C SER A 55 2.33 2.51 -10.74
N ILE A 56 1.68 1.67 -9.93
CA ILE A 56 2.27 1.14 -8.70
C ILE A 56 2.13 -0.39 -8.60
N ASP A 57 3.15 -1.03 -8.02
CA ASP A 57 3.13 -2.43 -7.58
C ASP A 57 3.02 -2.43 -6.05
N ILE A 58 1.94 -3.01 -5.55
CA ILE A 58 1.67 -3.12 -4.13
C ILE A 58 2.01 -4.52 -3.64
N ARG A 59 2.78 -4.59 -2.57
CA ARG A 59 3.18 -5.85 -1.96
C ARG A 59 2.85 -5.90 -0.49
N GLN A 60 2.32 -7.03 -0.05
CA GLN A 60 2.10 -7.31 1.35
C GLN A 60 3.44 -7.63 2.04
N VAL A 61 3.64 -7.01 3.20
CA VAL A 61 4.70 -7.33 4.13
C VAL A 61 4.11 -8.12 5.30
N HIS A 62 4.68 -9.29 5.58
CA HIS A 62 4.35 -10.06 6.79
C HIS A 62 5.40 -9.76 7.85
N PRO A 63 5.01 -9.28 9.04
CA PRO A 63 5.94 -9.10 10.15
C PRO A 63 6.70 -10.40 10.44
N GLY A 64 8.03 -10.36 10.33
CA GLY A 64 8.90 -11.51 10.59
C GLY A 64 9.06 -12.50 9.43
N SER A 65 8.53 -12.21 8.24
CA SER A 65 8.77 -13.00 7.02
C SER A 65 9.59 -12.19 6.00
N VAL A 66 10.48 -12.88 5.28
CA VAL A 66 11.44 -12.23 4.36
C VAL A 66 10.91 -11.98 2.94
N PRO A 67 10.09 -12.84 2.30
CA PRO A 67 9.55 -12.44 1.01
C PRO A 67 8.31 -11.55 1.19
N GLU A 68 8.37 -10.37 0.58
CA GLU A 68 7.18 -9.60 0.22
C GLU A 68 6.31 -10.41 -0.74
N LYS A 69 4.98 -10.25 -0.65
CA LYS A 69 4.03 -10.94 -1.53
C LYS A 69 3.29 -9.92 -2.39
N SER A 70 3.43 -10.00 -3.72
CA SER A 70 2.66 -9.14 -4.64
C SER A 70 1.16 -9.32 -4.44
N MET A 71 0.44 -8.20 -4.47
CA MET A 71 -1.00 -8.12 -4.26
C MET A 71 -1.68 -7.89 -5.61
N ASN A 72 -2.52 -8.84 -6.03
CA ASN A 72 -3.29 -8.74 -7.27
C ASN A 72 -4.40 -7.69 -7.14
N SER A 73 -4.50 -6.74 -8.08
CA SER A 73 -5.44 -5.61 -8.03
C SER A 73 -6.93 -6.00 -7.98
N GLN A 74 -7.31 -7.15 -8.52
CA GLN A 74 -8.68 -7.69 -8.47
C GLN A 74 -8.96 -8.58 -7.25
N ALA A 75 -7.93 -8.89 -6.44
CA ALA A 75 -8.12 -9.68 -5.23
C ALA A 75 -8.63 -8.79 -4.09
N GLN A 76 -9.48 -9.36 -3.22
CA GLN A 76 -9.95 -8.67 -2.03
C GLN A 76 -8.83 -8.49 -1.00
N ILE A 77 -8.86 -7.36 -0.28
CA ILE A 77 -7.93 -7.06 0.81
C ILE A 77 -7.94 -8.14 1.90
N SER A 78 -9.09 -8.75 2.17
CA SER A 78 -9.27 -9.83 3.16
C SER A 78 -8.39 -11.06 2.89
N ILE A 79 -8.02 -11.32 1.63
CA ILE A 79 -7.14 -12.45 1.26
C ILE A 79 -5.73 -12.24 1.82
N PHE A 80 -5.28 -11.00 1.87
CA PHE A 80 -3.96 -10.63 2.39
C PHE A 80 -4.04 -10.34 3.89
N PHE A 81 -5.06 -9.61 4.33
CA PHE A 81 -5.24 -9.19 5.72
C PHE A 81 -6.52 -9.80 6.32
N PRO A 82 -6.52 -11.11 6.64
CA PRO A 82 -7.70 -11.79 7.20
C PRO A 82 -7.97 -11.43 8.67
N LYS A 83 -7.01 -10.78 9.33
CA LYS A 83 -7.09 -10.30 10.71
C LYS A 83 -6.68 -8.84 10.77
N GLN A 84 -7.03 -8.18 11.86
CA GLN A 84 -6.61 -6.80 12.09
C GLN A 84 -5.08 -6.71 12.08
N PRO A 85 -4.49 -5.86 11.21
CA PRO A 85 -3.05 -5.66 11.18
C PRO A 85 -2.55 -5.08 12.51
N LEU A 86 -1.33 -5.44 12.90
CA LEU A 86 -0.72 -4.93 14.13
C LEU A 86 -0.37 -3.45 13.97
N PRO A 87 -0.71 -2.58 14.93
CA PRO A 87 -0.34 -1.18 14.84
C PRO A 87 1.19 -1.03 14.79
N ARG A 88 1.68 0.04 14.12
CA ARG A 88 3.10 0.43 13.99
C ARG A 88 3.97 -0.43 13.05
N PHE A 89 3.48 -1.55 12.54
CA PHE A 89 4.19 -2.30 11.50
C PHE A 89 3.92 -1.71 10.12
N ILE A 90 4.89 -1.83 9.20
CA ILE A 90 4.63 -1.66 7.77
C ILE A 90 3.89 -2.90 7.29
N HIS A 91 2.74 -2.68 6.67
CA HIS A 91 1.89 -3.75 6.17
C HIS A 91 2.05 -3.94 4.67
N VAL A 92 2.40 -2.87 3.99
CA VAL A 92 2.42 -2.79 2.53
C VAL A 92 3.64 -2.00 2.10
N THR A 93 4.37 -2.49 1.11
CA THR A 93 5.35 -1.72 0.35
C THR A 93 4.78 -1.36 -1.02
N VAL A 94 5.08 -0.15 -1.47
CA VAL A 94 4.57 0.41 -2.74
C VAL A 94 5.76 0.80 -3.58
N TYR A 95 5.88 0.17 -4.75
CA TYR A 95 6.93 0.45 -5.72
C TYR A 95 6.32 1.15 -6.95
N PRO A 96 7.01 2.14 -7.55
CA PRO A 96 6.60 2.63 -8.85
C PRO A 96 6.87 1.55 -9.91
N LEU A 97 5.90 1.30 -10.77
CA LEU A 97 6.09 0.55 -12.01
C LEU A 97 6.66 1.53 -13.04
N SER A 98 7.98 1.46 -13.23
CA SER A 98 8.73 2.24 -14.22
C SER A 98 8.22 2.04 -15.64
#